data_AF-A0A7J0GIC0-F1
#
_entry.id   AF-A0A7J0GIC0-F1
#
_cell.length_a   1.000
_cell.length_b   1.000
_cell.length_c   1.000
_cell.angle_alpha   90.00
_cell.angle_beta   90.00
_cell.angle_gamma   90.00
#
_symmetry.space_group_name_H-M   'P 1'
#
loop_
_entity.id
_entity.type
_entity.pdbx_description
1 polymer ?
#
loop_
_entity_poly.entity_id
_entity_poly.type
_entity_poly.pdbx_seq_one_letter_code
_entity_poly.pdbx_strand_id
1 'polypeptide(L)'
;MSKRLKLSDLAKVVAQKAATSASKGVVISEGSETTSGKEAFGNGSKGKQVAQLPESRRLKSILERFSDGQCGYSRKNSGRGDTPADKEKVDRLTFDQVMTKFLHVLGQRGVILGSSLAVRSRDFAECALNQKAVAESTEMEMVRAQNWAIELEGALAEEKAKGKKLAEDADARDKVIARLEARISELEKSQSLTQGRIIAAFKESDDFLEAVRGSTSSYFGDGFDFCKRQLAHQYPDLGVDLEDVEMDHEFLAKEEAEAEKRAAEEGAAGVEGVGEAVV
;
A
#
# COMPACT_ATOMS: atom_id res chain seq x y z
N MET A 1 44.12 34.82 21.01
CA MET A 1 43.85 34.04 22.23
C MET A 1 43.06 32.79 21.87
N SER A 2 43.72 31.64 21.83
CA SER A 2 43.13 30.37 21.36
C SER A 2 42.43 29.65 22.52
N LYS A 3 41.12 29.47 22.43
CA LYS A 3 40.31 28.79 23.45
C LYS A 3 40.51 27.28 23.31
N ARG A 4 41.41 26.70 24.11
CA ARG A 4 41.53 25.23 24.25
C ARG A 4 40.30 24.73 25.02
N LEU A 5 39.32 24.22 24.29
CA LEU A 5 38.22 23.44 24.86
C LEU A 5 38.81 22.21 25.54
N LYS A 6 38.56 22.06 26.84
CA LYS A 6 39.04 20.90 27.60
C LYS A 6 38.23 19.69 27.15
N LEU A 7 38.89 18.56 26.94
CA LEU A 7 38.27 17.27 26.57
C LEU A 7 37.10 16.87 27.50
N SER A 8 37.14 17.34 28.76
CA SER A 8 36.06 17.17 29.73
C SER A 8 34.73 17.81 29.31
N ASP A 9 34.78 18.92 28.56
CA ASP A 9 33.59 19.64 28.11
C ASP A 9 32.98 18.95 26.88
N LEU A 10 33.82 18.34 26.04
CA LEU A 10 33.36 17.54 24.90
C LEU A 10 32.63 16.26 25.37
N ALA A 11 33.16 15.59 26.41
CA ALA A 11 32.52 14.41 27.00
C ALA A 11 31.14 14.72 27.60
N LYS A 12 30.98 15.88 28.26
CA LYS A 12 29.68 16.34 28.79
C LYS A 12 28.65 16.60 27.68
N VAL A 13 29.07 17.22 26.57
CA VAL A 13 28.17 17.49 25.44
C VAL A 13 27.69 16.20 24.77
N VAL A 14 28.57 15.20 24.65
CA VAL A 14 28.21 13.89 24.06
C VAL A 14 27.23 13.13 24.97
N ALA A 15 27.47 13.11 26.29
CA ALA A 15 26.57 12.45 27.24
C ALA A 15 25.17 13.10 27.29
N GLN A 16 25.09 14.43 27.22
CA GLN A 16 23.81 15.15 27.23
C GLN A 16 23.01 14.95 25.94
N LYS A 17 23.69 14.71 24.81
CA LYS A 17 23.06 14.42 23.52
C LYS A 17 22.50 12.99 23.43
N ALA A 18 23.12 12.03 24.12
CA ALA A 18 22.63 10.65 24.19
C ALA A 18 21.36 10.52 25.08
N ALA A 19 21.22 11.35 26.10
CA ALA A 19 20.04 11.32 26.98
C ALA A 19 18.77 11.89 26.35
N THR A 20 18.89 12.76 25.34
CA THR A 20 17.73 13.41 24.70
C THR A 20 17.20 12.66 23.48
N SER A 21 17.93 11.68 22.94
CA SER A 21 17.46 10.85 21.82
C SER A 21 16.64 9.62 22.23
N ALA A 22 16.53 9.30 23.52
CA ALA A 22 15.85 8.10 24.02
C ALA A 22 14.32 8.25 24.27
N SER A 23 13.71 9.40 23.96
CA SER A 23 12.30 9.71 24.34
C SER A 23 11.30 9.80 23.18
N LYS A 24 11.58 9.20 22.02
CA LYS A 24 10.54 8.97 20.98
C LYS A 24 10.58 7.52 20.54
N GLY A 25 9.79 6.70 21.24
CA GLY A 25 9.52 5.32 20.88
C GLY A 25 8.93 5.23 19.48
N VAL A 26 9.71 4.65 18.57
CA VAL A 26 9.20 3.99 17.37
C VAL A 26 9.23 2.51 17.72
N VAL A 27 8.04 1.94 17.90
CA VAL A 27 7.84 0.50 18.05
C VAL A 27 8.13 -0.12 16.68
N ILE A 28 9.30 -0.71 16.52
CA ILE A 28 9.59 -1.63 15.43
C ILE A 28 9.48 -3.02 16.03
N SER A 29 8.43 -3.74 15.65
CA SER A 29 8.23 -5.13 16.03
C SER A 29 9.37 -5.99 15.48
N GLU A 30 10.01 -6.74 16.39
CA GLU A 30 10.98 -7.77 16.07
C GLU A 30 10.30 -8.90 15.28
N GLY A 31 10.78 -9.14 14.06
CA GLY A 31 10.53 -10.36 13.30
C GLY A 31 11.85 -11.11 13.16
N SER A 32 12.17 -11.94 14.14
CA SER A 32 13.24 -12.93 14.07
C SER A 32 12.66 -14.23 13.50
N GLU A 33 13.29 -14.75 12.44
CA GLU A 33 13.57 -16.20 12.27
C GLU A 33 14.27 -16.42 10.92
N THR A 34 15.59 -16.57 10.99
CA THR A 34 16.39 -17.17 9.93
C THR A 34 16.42 -18.67 10.13
N THR A 35 15.78 -19.44 9.25
CA THR A 35 16.16 -20.84 9.00
C THR A 35 16.51 -21.00 7.53
N SER A 36 17.77 -21.36 7.31
CA SER A 36 18.32 -21.76 6.02
C SER A 36 17.74 -23.13 5.63
N GLY A 37 16.98 -23.18 4.54
CA GLY A 37 16.45 -24.41 3.96
C GLY A 37 16.52 -24.34 2.44
N LYS A 38 17.58 -24.95 1.90
CA LYS A 38 17.85 -25.16 0.49
C LYS A 38 16.89 -26.23 -0.04
N GLU A 39 15.90 -25.90 -0.87
CA GLU A 39 15.35 -26.86 -1.84
C GLU A 39 14.41 -26.26 -2.90
N ALA A 40 14.63 -26.75 -4.12
CA ALA A 40 13.70 -27.02 -5.22
C ALA A 40 12.87 -25.88 -5.87
N PHE A 41 13.25 -25.63 -7.13
CA PHE A 41 12.36 -25.26 -8.23
C PHE A 41 10.98 -25.91 -8.14
N GLY A 42 9.93 -25.11 -8.29
CA GLY A 42 8.55 -25.59 -8.40
C GLY A 42 7.61 -24.54 -8.99
N ASN A 43 7.30 -24.69 -10.28
CA ASN A 43 6.23 -24.03 -11.03
C ASN A 43 4.91 -23.95 -10.24
N GLY A 44 4.21 -22.81 -10.29
CA GLY A 44 2.91 -22.70 -9.65
C GLY A 44 2.15 -21.39 -9.88
N SER A 45 1.92 -21.01 -11.13
CA SER A 45 0.88 -20.05 -11.50
C SER A 45 -0.47 -20.50 -10.95
N LYS A 46 -1.05 -19.75 -10.00
CA LYS A 46 -2.50 -19.63 -9.79
C LYS A 46 -2.84 -18.24 -9.26
N GLY A 47 -3.34 -17.41 -10.17
CA GLY A 47 -4.17 -16.26 -9.81
C GLY A 47 -5.45 -16.70 -9.08
N LYS A 48 -5.92 -15.83 -8.19
CA LYS A 48 -7.26 -15.70 -7.58
C LYS A 48 -7.06 -14.78 -6.36
N GLN A 49 -7.85 -13.77 -6.08
CA GLN A 49 -9.08 -13.23 -6.63
C GLN A 49 -9.11 -11.78 -6.14
N VAL A 50 -9.39 -10.86 -7.05
CA VAL A 50 -9.75 -9.48 -6.70
C VAL A 50 -11.04 -9.56 -5.88
N ALA A 51 -11.00 -9.04 -4.65
CA ALA A 51 -12.19 -8.87 -3.83
C ALA A 51 -13.13 -7.88 -4.53
N GLN A 52 -14.21 -8.41 -5.12
CA GLN A 52 -15.29 -7.61 -5.67
C GLN A 52 -16.05 -6.93 -4.52
N LEU A 53 -16.18 -5.60 -4.64
CA LEU A 53 -17.14 -4.79 -3.91
C LEU A 53 -18.53 -5.46 -3.92
N PRO A 54 -19.26 -5.47 -2.79
CA PRO A 54 -20.66 -5.87 -2.81
C PRO A 54 -21.49 -4.80 -3.53
N GLU A 55 -21.93 -5.15 -4.74
CA GLU A 55 -22.97 -4.45 -5.48
C GLU A 55 -24.23 -4.24 -4.62
N SER A 56 -24.64 -2.97 -4.57
CA SER A 56 -25.96 -2.32 -4.44
C SER A 56 -27.28 -3.10 -4.70
N ARG A 57 -27.36 -4.43 -4.56
CA ARG A 57 -28.58 -5.23 -4.77
C ARG A 57 -29.34 -5.52 -3.47
N ARG A 58 -29.85 -4.49 -2.79
CA ARG A 58 -30.83 -4.70 -1.70
C ARG A 58 -32.01 -3.73 -1.62
N LEU A 59 -32.13 -2.77 -2.55
CA LEU A 59 -33.19 -1.74 -2.47
C LEU A 59 -34.36 -1.89 -3.45
N LYS A 60 -34.49 -3.03 -4.17
CA LYS A 60 -35.66 -3.28 -5.02
C LYS A 60 -36.80 -4.06 -4.35
N SER A 61 -36.59 -4.69 -3.20
CA SER A 61 -37.61 -5.58 -2.60
C SER A 61 -38.54 -4.94 -1.57
N ILE A 62 -38.40 -3.64 -1.28
CA ILE A 62 -39.23 -2.94 -0.28
C ILE A 62 -40.33 -2.10 -0.93
N LEU A 63 -40.13 -1.63 -2.17
CA LEU A 63 -41.13 -0.80 -2.86
C LEU A 63 -42.28 -1.60 -3.51
N GLU A 64 -42.11 -2.91 -3.70
CA GLU A 64 -43.09 -3.75 -4.41
C GLU A 64 -44.18 -4.35 -3.51
N ARG A 65 -44.16 -4.10 -2.19
CA ARG A 65 -45.17 -4.64 -1.25
C ARG A 65 -46.30 -3.69 -0.86
N PHE A 66 -46.32 -2.46 -1.38
CA PHE A 66 -47.34 -1.47 -1.00
C PHE A 66 -48.41 -1.17 -2.07
N SER A 67 -48.37 -1.82 -3.24
CA SER A 67 -49.36 -1.57 -4.31
C SER A 67 -50.61 -2.47 -4.30
N ASP A 68 -50.69 -3.49 -3.43
CA ASP A 68 -51.83 -4.44 -3.42
C ASP A 68 -52.93 -4.10 -2.41
N GLY A 69 -52.96 -2.86 -1.90
CA GLY A 69 -54.08 -2.32 -1.12
C GLY A 69 -55.32 -1.99 -1.98
N GLN A 70 -55.66 -2.83 -2.96
CA GLN A 70 -56.97 -2.77 -3.60
C GLN A 70 -58.03 -3.16 -2.56
N CYS A 71 -58.72 -2.14 -2.05
CA CYS A 71 -59.96 -2.27 -1.29
C CYS A 71 -61.01 -2.92 -2.20
N GLY A 72 -60.95 -4.24 -2.31
CA GLY A 72 -61.90 -5.05 -3.04
C GLY A 72 -63.24 -5.02 -2.32
N TYR A 73 -64.13 -4.11 -2.72
CA TYR A 73 -65.55 -4.21 -2.42
C TYR A 73 -66.10 -5.47 -3.12
N SER A 74 -65.98 -6.63 -2.47
CA SER A 74 -66.66 -7.86 -2.87
C SER A 74 -68.17 -7.66 -2.66
N ARG A 75 -68.84 -7.13 -3.68
CA ARG A 75 -70.29 -7.02 -3.75
C ARG A 75 -70.86 -8.43 -3.96
N LYS A 76 -71.09 -9.16 -2.87
CA LYS A 76 -71.83 -10.43 -2.90
C LYS A 76 -73.28 -10.14 -3.28
N ASN A 77 -73.58 -10.20 -4.57
CA ASN A 77 -74.94 -10.34 -5.09
C ASN A 77 -75.43 -11.74 -4.68
N SER A 78 -76.20 -11.82 -3.60
CA SER A 78 -76.94 -13.04 -3.26
C SER A 78 -78.17 -13.14 -4.16
N GLY A 79 -78.00 -13.79 -5.30
CA GLY A 79 -79.12 -14.32 -6.08
C GLY A 79 -79.73 -15.51 -5.33
N ARG A 80 -80.98 -15.34 -4.86
CA ARG A 80 -81.98 -16.40 -4.69
C ARG A 80 -83.21 -15.88 -5.45
N GLY A 81 -83.73 -16.52 -6.47
CA GLY A 81 -83.93 -17.96 -6.62
C GLY A 81 -85.38 -18.24 -6.26
N ASP A 82 -86.23 -18.24 -7.28
CA ASP A 82 -87.69 -18.31 -7.25
C ASP A 82 -88.25 -19.57 -6.56
N THR A 83 -89.42 -19.41 -5.93
CA THR A 83 -90.48 -20.44 -5.92
C THR A 83 -91.86 -19.77 -6.04
N PRO A 84 -92.72 -20.20 -6.98
CA PRO A 84 -94.10 -19.76 -7.08
C PRO A 84 -95.05 -20.87 -6.62
N ALA A 85 -95.75 -20.69 -5.50
CA ALA A 85 -97.00 -21.37 -5.18
C ALA A 85 -97.46 -20.95 -3.78
N ASP A 86 -98.51 -20.14 -3.69
CA ASP A 86 -99.79 -20.63 -3.16
C ASP A 86 -100.88 -19.58 -3.40
N LYS A 87 -102.04 -20.02 -3.88
CA LYS A 87 -103.22 -19.19 -4.12
C LYS A 87 -104.25 -19.51 -3.06
N GLU A 88 -104.24 -18.83 -1.92
CA GLU A 88 -105.43 -18.78 -1.08
C GLU A 88 -105.41 -17.61 -0.08
N LYS A 89 -106.56 -16.91 -0.03
CA LYS A 89 -107.01 -15.99 1.03
C LYS A 89 -106.23 -14.68 1.18
N VAL A 90 -106.58 -13.71 0.33
CA VAL A 90 -106.34 -12.29 0.61
C VAL A 90 -107.37 -11.85 1.65
N ASP A 91 -107.00 -11.93 2.93
CA ASP A 91 -107.69 -11.19 3.98
C ASP A 91 -107.67 -9.70 3.62
N ARG A 92 -108.84 -9.07 3.60
CA ARG A 92 -108.99 -7.61 3.46
C ARG A 92 -108.38 -6.94 4.68
N LEU A 93 -107.06 -6.74 4.64
CA LEU A 93 -106.36 -5.86 5.56
C LEU A 93 -106.99 -4.47 5.42
N THR A 94 -107.47 -3.90 6.53
CA THR A 94 -107.94 -2.52 6.56
C THR A 94 -106.78 -1.59 6.19
N PHE A 95 -107.09 -0.44 5.57
CA PHE A 95 -106.11 0.54 5.11
C PHE A 95 -105.07 0.89 6.19
N ASP A 96 -105.50 0.99 7.45
CA ASP A 96 -104.62 1.18 8.61
C ASP A 96 -103.56 0.09 8.76
N GLN A 97 -103.91 -1.17 8.51
CA GLN A 97 -103.00 -2.29 8.62
C GLN A 97 -101.96 -2.31 7.49
N VAL A 98 -102.35 -1.85 6.29
CA VAL A 98 -101.44 -1.65 5.16
C VAL A 98 -100.51 -0.48 5.42
N MET A 99 -101.03 0.65 5.88
CA MET A 99 -100.23 1.84 6.20
C MET A 99 -99.24 1.59 7.32
N THR A 100 -99.64 0.86 8.37
CA THR A 100 -98.76 0.51 9.49
C THR A 100 -97.64 -0.43 9.03
N LYS A 101 -97.93 -1.42 8.19
CA LYS A 101 -96.89 -2.29 7.61
C LYS A 101 -95.95 -1.51 6.68
N PHE A 102 -96.47 -0.58 5.88
CA PHE A 102 -95.66 0.23 4.98
C PHE A 102 -94.72 1.18 5.74
N LEU A 103 -95.23 1.85 6.79
CA LEU A 103 -94.43 2.69 7.68
C LEU A 103 -93.41 1.86 8.48
N HIS A 104 -93.75 0.64 8.89
CA HIS A 104 -92.82 -0.26 9.57
C HIS A 104 -91.69 -0.73 8.64
N VAL A 105 -92.00 -1.07 7.39
CA VAL A 105 -90.99 -1.42 6.38
C VAL A 105 -90.11 -0.22 6.04
N LEU A 106 -90.68 0.97 5.88
CA LEU A 106 -89.90 2.20 5.67
C LEU A 106 -89.05 2.57 6.89
N GLY A 107 -89.57 2.39 8.11
CA GLY A 107 -88.83 2.62 9.35
C GLY A 107 -87.67 1.63 9.52
N GLN A 108 -87.89 0.33 9.31
CA GLN A 108 -86.83 -0.67 9.36
C GLN A 108 -85.78 -0.48 8.25
N ARG A 109 -86.22 -0.18 7.02
CA ARG A 109 -85.32 0.00 5.88
C ARG A 109 -84.54 1.32 5.95
N GLY A 110 -85.14 2.37 6.50
CA GLY A 110 -84.49 3.65 6.79
C GLY A 110 -83.42 3.53 7.88
N VAL A 111 -83.67 2.76 8.95
CA VAL A 111 -82.68 2.47 9.99
C VAL A 111 -81.53 1.62 9.44
N ILE A 112 -81.81 0.59 8.64
CA ILE A 112 -80.76 -0.25 8.02
C ILE A 112 -79.90 0.54 7.02
N LEU A 113 -80.50 1.43 6.21
CA LEU A 113 -79.76 2.28 5.26
C LEU A 113 -78.94 3.37 5.97
N GLY A 114 -79.47 3.98 7.03
CA GLY A 114 -78.76 4.96 7.84
C GLY A 114 -77.54 4.39 8.56
N SER A 115 -77.68 3.20 9.17
CA SER A 115 -76.57 2.51 9.83
C SER A 115 -75.47 2.09 8.83
N SER A 116 -75.83 1.61 7.64
CA SER A 116 -74.85 1.26 6.61
C SER A 116 -74.10 2.48 6.04
N LEU A 117 -74.74 3.65 5.98
CA LEU A 117 -74.11 4.89 5.51
C LEU A 117 -73.15 5.45 6.56
N ALA A 118 -73.55 5.44 7.84
CA ALA A 118 -72.71 5.90 8.95
C ALA A 118 -71.48 5.01 9.20
N VAL A 119 -71.59 3.70 8.95
CA VAL A 119 -70.43 2.80 8.99
C VAL A 119 -69.46 3.12 7.85
N ARG A 120 -69.98 3.29 6.62
CA ARG A 120 -69.12 3.64 5.47
C ARG A 120 -68.44 5.00 5.61
N SER A 121 -69.11 6.02 6.14
CA SER A 121 -68.49 7.34 6.32
C SER A 121 -67.37 7.32 7.37
N ARG A 122 -67.47 6.47 8.40
CA ARG A 122 -66.39 6.24 9.35
C ARG A 122 -65.18 5.58 8.68
N ASP A 123 -65.41 4.53 7.90
CA ASP A 123 -64.33 3.83 7.19
C ASP A 123 -63.59 4.76 6.21
N PHE A 124 -64.31 5.66 5.53
CA PHE A 124 -63.69 6.67 4.66
C PHE A 124 -62.85 7.69 5.43
N ALA A 125 -63.34 8.16 6.59
CA ALA A 125 -62.60 9.09 7.43
C ALA A 125 -61.31 8.46 7.98
N GLU A 126 -61.38 7.20 8.42
CA GLU A 126 -60.21 6.44 8.90
C GLU A 126 -59.20 6.16 7.78
N CYS A 127 -59.67 5.79 6.58
CA CYS A 127 -58.80 5.64 5.40
C CYS A 127 -58.09 6.95 5.06
N ALA A 128 -58.77 8.09 5.12
CA ALA A 128 -58.18 9.41 4.84
C ALA A 128 -57.11 9.80 5.88
N LEU A 129 -57.36 9.54 7.17
CA LEU A 129 -56.37 9.78 8.23
C LEU A 129 -55.14 8.88 8.09
N ASN A 130 -55.35 7.60 7.78
CA ASN A 130 -54.24 6.66 7.55
C ASN A 130 -53.42 7.07 6.31
N GLN A 131 -54.07 7.49 5.22
CA GLN A 131 -53.35 8.01 4.04
C GLN A 131 -52.54 9.27 4.37
N LYS A 132 -53.11 10.18 5.16
CA LYS A 132 -52.40 11.38 5.62
C LYS A 132 -51.17 11.02 6.47
N ALA A 133 -51.33 10.10 7.43
CA ALA A 133 -50.22 9.65 8.28
C ALA A 133 -49.11 8.95 7.46
N VAL A 134 -49.49 8.15 6.45
CA VAL A 134 -48.52 7.54 5.52
C VAL A 134 -47.80 8.62 4.72
N ALA A 135 -48.51 9.59 4.15
CA ALA A 135 -47.90 10.68 3.40
C ALA A 135 -46.91 11.49 4.27
N GLU A 136 -47.31 11.88 5.48
CA GLU A 136 -46.44 12.59 6.44
C GLU A 136 -45.21 11.75 6.83
N SER A 137 -45.38 10.43 7.04
CA SER A 137 -44.26 9.52 7.32
C SER A 137 -43.29 9.44 6.15
N THR A 138 -43.80 9.33 4.92
CA THR A 138 -42.95 9.26 3.72
C THR A 138 -42.21 10.57 3.47
N GLU A 139 -42.84 11.72 3.71
CA GLU A 139 -42.20 13.02 3.57
C GLU A 139 -41.05 13.17 4.58
N MET A 140 -41.27 12.77 5.83
CA MET A 140 -40.23 12.81 6.86
C MET A 140 -39.04 11.88 6.53
N GLU A 141 -39.30 10.70 5.98
CA GLU A 141 -38.26 9.78 5.51
C GLU A 141 -37.48 10.36 4.33
N MET A 142 -38.16 11.00 3.38
CA MET A 142 -37.52 11.66 2.25
C MET A 142 -36.61 12.81 2.71
N VAL A 143 -37.06 13.64 3.65
CA VAL A 143 -36.24 14.71 4.22
C VAL A 143 -35.00 14.15 4.93
N ARG A 144 -35.15 13.05 5.68
CA ARG A 144 -34.02 12.39 6.32
C ARG A 144 -33.02 11.85 5.30
N ALA A 145 -33.51 11.18 4.25
CA ALA A 145 -32.67 10.66 3.18
C ALA A 145 -31.93 11.79 2.44
N GLN A 146 -32.59 12.93 2.21
CA GLN A 146 -31.98 14.10 1.58
C GLN A 146 -30.88 14.70 2.46
N ASN A 147 -31.11 14.82 3.77
CA ASN A 147 -30.09 15.30 4.70
C ASN A 147 -28.85 14.38 4.73
N TRP A 148 -29.07 13.07 4.75
CA TRP A 148 -27.96 12.10 4.64
C TRP A 148 -27.21 12.19 3.31
N ALA A 149 -27.91 12.43 2.20
CA ALA A 149 -27.26 12.63 0.91
C ALA A 149 -26.34 13.86 0.93
N ILE A 150 -26.80 14.98 1.51
CA ILE A 150 -26.00 16.21 1.66
C ILE A 150 -24.76 15.96 2.53
N GLU A 151 -24.92 15.26 3.66
CA GLU A 151 -23.79 14.91 4.54
C GLU A 151 -22.75 14.04 3.82
N LEU A 152 -23.20 13.06 3.04
CA LEU A 152 -22.32 12.19 2.25
C LEU A 152 -21.60 12.94 1.13
N GLU A 153 -22.27 13.86 0.44
CA GLU A 153 -21.65 14.71 -0.56
C GLU A 153 -20.57 15.61 0.05
N GLY A 154 -20.82 16.16 1.25
CA GLY A 154 -19.85 16.92 2.02
C GLY A 154 -18.61 16.10 2.39
N ALA A 155 -18.81 14.90 2.95
CA ALA A 155 -17.72 13.98 3.30
C ALA A 155 -16.91 13.54 2.07
N LEU A 156 -17.57 13.28 0.94
CA LEU A 156 -16.92 12.93 -0.31
C LEU A 156 -16.05 14.07 -0.85
N ALA A 157 -16.54 15.31 -0.79
CA ALA A 157 -15.78 16.49 -1.20
C ALA A 157 -14.54 16.71 -0.32
N GLU A 158 -14.68 16.52 0.99
CA GLU A 158 -13.57 16.61 1.95
C GLU A 158 -12.51 15.54 1.68
N GLU A 159 -12.91 14.28 1.50
CA GLU A 159 -11.99 13.18 1.17
C GLU A 159 -11.30 13.40 -0.17
N LYS A 160 -12.00 13.91 -1.18
CA LYS A 160 -11.39 14.27 -2.47
C LYS A 160 -10.34 15.37 -2.30
N ALA A 161 -10.60 16.37 -1.45
CA ALA A 161 -9.64 17.43 -1.17
C ALA A 161 -8.40 16.91 -0.41
N LYS A 162 -8.59 16.00 0.55
CA LYS A 162 -7.48 15.31 1.23
C LYS A 162 -6.66 14.46 0.27
N GLY A 163 -7.32 13.69 -0.60
CA GLY A 163 -6.66 12.90 -1.63
C GLY A 163 -5.80 13.74 -2.58
N LYS A 164 -6.30 14.92 -2.98
CA LYS A 164 -5.51 15.86 -3.80
C LYS A 164 -4.27 16.36 -3.07
N LYS A 165 -4.41 16.76 -1.80
CA LYS A 165 -3.26 17.19 -0.98
C LYS A 165 -2.22 16.09 -0.82
N LEU A 166 -2.67 14.85 -0.57
CA LEU A 166 -1.76 13.70 -0.45
C LEU A 166 -1.02 13.41 -1.77
N ALA A 167 -1.69 13.58 -2.92
CA ALA A 167 -1.04 13.43 -4.22
C ALA A 167 0.03 14.51 -4.49
N GLU A 168 -0.26 15.77 -4.12
CA GLU A 168 0.71 16.87 -4.22
C GLU A 168 1.91 16.66 -3.28
N ASP A 169 1.67 16.20 -2.03
CA ASP A 169 2.73 15.87 -1.08
C ASP A 169 3.59 14.67 -1.54
N ALA A 170 2.98 13.68 -2.21
CA ALA A 170 3.72 12.56 -2.79
C ALA A 170 4.66 13.01 -3.91
N ASP A 171 4.18 13.82 -4.86
CA ASP A 171 5.01 14.38 -5.94
C ASP A 171 6.16 15.26 -5.39
N ALA A 172 5.90 16.03 -4.33
CA ALA A 172 6.94 16.81 -3.67
C ALA A 172 8.02 15.91 -3.03
N ARG A 173 7.63 14.78 -2.42
CA ARG A 173 8.57 13.81 -1.84
C ARG A 173 9.39 13.10 -2.91
N ASP A 174 8.78 12.70 -4.02
CA ASP A 174 9.48 12.04 -5.13
C ASP A 174 10.58 12.95 -5.71
N LYS A 175 10.30 14.26 -5.84
CA LYS A 175 11.33 15.25 -6.23
C LYS A 175 12.48 15.36 -5.25
N VAL A 176 12.21 15.23 -3.95
CA VAL A 176 13.26 15.23 -2.91
C VAL A 176 14.07 13.94 -2.98
N ILE A 177 13.43 12.78 -3.16
CA ILE A 177 14.08 11.49 -3.32
C ILE A 177 15.05 11.52 -4.51
N ALA A 178 14.60 11.97 -5.69
CA ALA A 178 15.45 12.09 -6.87
C ALA A 178 16.69 12.98 -6.64
N ARG A 179 16.54 14.09 -5.90
CA ARG A 179 17.68 14.97 -5.53
C ARG A 179 18.65 14.29 -4.57
N LEU A 180 18.15 13.49 -3.62
CA LEU A 180 18.98 12.76 -2.68
C LEU A 180 19.74 11.63 -3.37
N GLU A 181 19.09 10.88 -4.25
CA GLU A 181 19.73 9.83 -5.06
C GLU A 181 20.88 10.37 -5.93
N ALA A 182 20.67 11.55 -6.55
CA ALA A 182 21.72 12.23 -7.30
C ALA A 182 22.92 12.61 -6.42
N ARG A 183 22.68 13.13 -5.20
CA ARG A 183 23.74 13.47 -4.25
C ARG A 183 24.48 12.24 -3.72
N ILE A 184 23.79 11.14 -3.47
CA ILE A 184 24.42 9.88 -3.06
C ILE A 184 25.36 9.40 -4.17
N SER A 185 24.89 9.41 -5.42
CA SER A 185 25.71 9.02 -6.57
C SER A 185 26.95 9.92 -6.75
N GLU A 186 26.82 11.23 -6.50
CA GLU A 186 27.95 12.17 -6.53
C GLU A 186 28.95 11.90 -5.41
N LEU A 187 28.46 11.65 -4.19
CA LEU A 187 29.30 11.33 -3.03
C LEU A 187 30.07 10.03 -3.24
N GLU A 188 29.42 8.97 -3.72
CA GLU A 188 30.05 7.69 -4.03
C GLU A 188 31.20 7.84 -5.04
N LYS A 189 30.98 8.64 -6.10
CA LYS A 189 32.05 8.97 -7.07
C LYS A 189 33.19 9.75 -6.44
N SER A 190 32.89 10.73 -5.59
CA SER A 190 33.91 11.52 -4.90
C SER A 190 34.73 10.67 -3.91
N GLN A 191 34.08 9.70 -3.26
CA GLN A 191 34.70 8.77 -2.33
C GLN A 191 35.65 7.83 -3.06
N SER A 192 35.20 7.19 -4.14
CA SER A 192 36.05 6.27 -4.92
C SER A 192 37.27 6.99 -5.50
N LEU A 193 37.09 8.23 -5.97
CA LEU A 193 38.17 9.06 -6.46
C LEU A 193 39.16 9.44 -5.34
N THR A 194 38.66 9.80 -4.16
CA THR A 194 39.51 10.11 -3.00
C THR A 194 40.27 8.89 -2.51
N GLN A 195 39.61 7.73 -2.46
CA GLN A 195 40.24 6.45 -2.12
C GLN A 195 41.35 6.08 -3.12
N GLY A 196 41.08 6.25 -4.42
CA GLY A 196 42.09 6.06 -5.46
C GLY A 196 43.31 6.97 -5.28
N ARG A 197 43.10 8.25 -4.97
CA ARG A 197 44.19 9.21 -4.68
C ARG A 197 45.00 8.82 -3.44
N ILE A 198 44.35 8.39 -2.36
CA ILE A 198 45.05 7.94 -1.15
C ILE A 198 45.89 6.71 -1.43
N ILE A 199 45.36 5.73 -2.18
CA ILE A 199 46.11 4.52 -2.55
C ILE A 199 47.31 4.87 -3.44
N ALA A 200 47.14 5.76 -4.42
CA ALA A 200 48.24 6.22 -5.27
C ALA A 200 49.33 6.92 -4.44
N ALA A 201 48.95 7.88 -3.60
CA ALA A 201 49.89 8.58 -2.72
C ALA A 201 50.60 7.65 -1.74
N PHE A 202 49.91 6.61 -1.24
CA PHE A 202 50.54 5.60 -0.38
C PHE A 202 51.55 4.74 -1.14
N LYS A 203 51.24 4.31 -2.37
CA LYS A 203 52.17 3.55 -3.22
C LYS A 203 53.40 4.36 -3.61
N GLU A 204 53.25 5.68 -3.76
CA GLU A 204 54.34 6.61 -4.05
C GLU A 204 55.13 7.02 -2.79
N SER A 205 54.72 6.58 -1.59
CA SER A 205 55.41 6.94 -0.34
C SER A 205 56.72 6.18 -0.17
N ASP A 206 57.73 6.86 0.37
CA ASP A 206 59.03 6.26 0.68
C ASP A 206 58.90 5.05 1.63
N ASP A 207 58.00 5.12 2.61
CA ASP A 207 57.73 4.01 3.54
C ASP A 207 57.28 2.74 2.80
N PHE A 208 56.41 2.89 1.80
CA PHE A 208 55.97 1.77 0.97
C PHE A 208 57.12 1.24 0.11
N LEU A 209 57.88 2.11 -0.54
CA LEU A 209 59.01 1.73 -1.38
C LEU A 209 60.11 1.02 -0.57
N GLU A 210 60.41 1.50 0.63
CA GLU A 210 61.38 0.90 1.54
C GLU A 210 60.88 -0.46 2.06
N ALA A 211 59.60 -0.57 2.40
CA ALA A 211 59.01 -1.85 2.79
C ALA A 211 59.05 -2.88 1.66
N VAL A 212 58.74 -2.45 0.41
CA VAL A 212 58.85 -3.30 -0.78
C VAL A 212 60.31 -3.71 -0.99
N ARG A 213 61.26 -2.76 -0.96
CA ARG A 213 62.70 -3.02 -1.15
C ARG A 213 63.25 -3.97 -0.09
N GLY A 214 62.91 -3.76 1.17
CA GLY A 214 63.30 -4.63 2.28
C GLY A 214 62.72 -6.05 2.12
N SER A 215 61.46 -6.16 1.71
CA SER A 215 60.81 -7.45 1.46
C SER A 215 61.42 -8.19 0.26
N THR A 216 61.70 -7.49 -0.85
CA THR A 216 62.37 -8.08 -2.01
C THR A 216 63.80 -8.49 -1.68
N SER A 217 64.53 -7.67 -0.92
CA SER A 217 65.90 -7.98 -0.50
C SER A 217 65.94 -9.26 0.35
N SER A 218 65.06 -9.39 1.35
CA SER A 218 64.97 -10.64 2.14
C SER A 218 64.53 -11.83 1.29
N TYR A 219 63.53 -11.66 0.41
CA TYR A 219 63.07 -12.75 -0.45
C TYR A 219 64.17 -13.27 -1.39
N PHE A 220 64.87 -12.37 -2.09
CA PHE A 220 65.92 -12.75 -3.03
C PHE A 220 67.23 -13.13 -2.33
N GLY A 221 67.58 -12.53 -1.20
CA GLY A 221 68.77 -12.94 -0.43
C GLY A 221 68.55 -14.28 0.27
N ASP A 222 67.68 -14.30 1.27
CA ASP A 222 67.45 -15.48 2.10
C ASP A 222 66.90 -16.66 1.30
N GLY A 223 66.05 -16.38 0.29
CA GLY A 223 65.50 -17.38 -0.61
C GLY A 223 66.54 -17.98 -1.54
N PHE A 224 67.48 -17.17 -2.05
CA PHE A 224 68.58 -17.67 -2.87
C PHE A 224 69.55 -18.51 -2.03
N ASP A 225 69.88 -18.08 -0.82
CA ASP A 225 70.69 -18.86 0.13
C ASP A 225 70.00 -20.17 0.53
N PHE A 226 68.67 -20.16 0.65
CA PHE A 226 67.92 -21.39 0.83
C PHE A 226 68.07 -22.34 -0.36
N CYS A 227 67.95 -21.85 -1.60
CA CYS A 227 68.16 -22.65 -2.82
C CYS A 227 69.58 -23.20 -2.91
N LYS A 228 70.60 -22.39 -2.60
CA LYS A 228 72.00 -22.84 -2.52
C LYS A 228 72.17 -23.99 -1.54
N ARG A 229 71.58 -23.88 -0.34
CA ARG A 229 71.60 -24.94 0.67
C ARG A 229 70.89 -26.22 0.20
N GLN A 230 69.77 -26.10 -0.51
CA GLN A 230 69.07 -27.26 -1.09
C GLN A 230 69.91 -27.96 -2.17
N LEU A 231 70.56 -27.19 -3.05
CA LEU A 231 71.45 -27.71 -4.09
C LEU A 231 72.67 -28.42 -3.49
N ALA A 232 73.34 -27.81 -2.51
CA ALA A 232 74.48 -28.39 -1.80
C ALA A 232 74.11 -29.73 -1.13
N HIS A 233 72.92 -29.80 -0.53
CA HIS A 233 72.43 -31.00 0.13
C HIS A 233 72.07 -32.12 -0.86
N GLN A 234 71.51 -31.78 -2.04
CA GLN A 234 71.14 -32.79 -3.05
C GLN A 234 72.33 -33.29 -3.88
N TYR A 235 73.33 -32.44 -4.09
CA TYR A 235 74.48 -32.73 -4.95
C TYR A 235 75.80 -32.33 -4.25
N PRO A 236 76.28 -33.12 -3.27
CA PRO A 236 77.48 -32.77 -2.52
C PRO A 236 78.77 -32.78 -3.36
N ASP A 237 78.81 -33.53 -4.46
CA ASP A 237 79.99 -33.68 -5.31
C ASP A 237 79.96 -32.78 -6.56
N LEU A 238 79.19 -31.69 -6.55
CA LEU A 238 79.04 -30.82 -7.72
C LEU A 238 80.36 -30.17 -8.15
N GLY A 239 81.37 -30.14 -7.26
CA GLY A 239 82.70 -29.58 -7.54
C GLY A 239 82.72 -28.06 -7.75
N VAL A 240 81.57 -27.41 -7.58
CA VAL A 240 81.39 -25.96 -7.64
C VAL A 240 81.20 -25.47 -6.20
N ASP A 241 81.98 -24.47 -5.80
CA ASP A 241 81.75 -23.80 -4.52
C ASP A 241 80.49 -22.93 -4.65
N LEU A 242 79.41 -23.38 -4.01
CA LEU A 242 78.14 -22.66 -4.04
C LEU A 242 78.17 -21.41 -3.15
N GLU A 243 79.15 -21.25 -2.24
CA GLU A 243 79.30 -20.02 -1.45
C GLU A 243 79.78 -18.85 -2.32
N ASP A 244 80.63 -19.13 -3.32
CA ASP A 244 81.14 -18.15 -4.30
C ASP A 244 80.12 -17.83 -5.42
N VAL A 245 79.00 -18.56 -5.48
CA VAL A 245 77.92 -18.26 -6.43
C VAL A 245 77.12 -17.07 -5.90
N GLU A 246 77.53 -15.87 -6.32
CA GLU A 246 76.78 -14.64 -6.16
C GLU A 246 75.81 -14.42 -7.32
N MET A 247 74.74 -13.66 -7.08
CA MET A 247 73.91 -13.17 -8.18
C MET A 247 74.74 -12.20 -9.02
N ASP A 248 74.74 -12.41 -10.33
CA ASP A 248 75.41 -11.51 -11.26
C ASP A 248 74.76 -10.11 -11.23
N HIS A 249 75.47 -9.15 -10.62
CA HIS A 249 75.04 -7.77 -10.53
C HIS A 249 74.94 -7.09 -11.90
N GLU A 250 75.69 -7.53 -12.91
CA GLU A 250 75.56 -7.02 -14.27
C GLU A 250 74.23 -7.45 -14.90
N PHE A 251 73.78 -8.67 -14.61
CA PHE A 251 72.49 -9.16 -15.07
C PHE A 251 71.33 -8.37 -14.47
N LEU A 252 71.38 -8.11 -13.16
CA LEU A 252 70.39 -7.28 -12.47
C LEU A 252 70.35 -5.85 -13.01
N ALA A 253 71.51 -5.21 -13.18
CA ALA A 253 71.59 -3.85 -13.71
C ALA A 253 71.05 -3.77 -15.15
N LYS A 254 71.29 -4.82 -15.96
CA LYS A 254 70.76 -4.91 -17.32
C LYS A 254 69.24 -5.11 -17.34
N GLU A 255 68.71 -5.94 -16.45
CA GLU A 255 67.26 -6.15 -16.32
C GLU A 255 66.55 -4.88 -15.85
N GLU A 256 67.13 -4.16 -14.88
CA GLU A 256 66.62 -2.86 -14.40
C GLU A 256 66.60 -1.83 -15.53
N ALA A 257 67.67 -1.71 -16.31
CA ALA A 257 67.73 -0.82 -17.46
C ALA A 257 66.74 -1.19 -18.58
N GLU A 258 66.52 -2.49 -18.83
CA GLU A 258 65.49 -2.93 -19.77
C GLU A 258 64.07 -2.63 -19.26
N ALA A 259 63.81 -2.81 -17.96
CA ALA A 259 62.53 -2.50 -17.35
C ALA A 259 62.22 -1.00 -17.41
N GLU A 260 63.21 -0.15 -17.14
CA GLU A 260 63.09 1.31 -17.25
C GLU A 260 62.79 1.73 -18.70
N LYS A 261 63.48 1.12 -19.68
CA LYS A 261 63.22 1.37 -21.10
C LYS A 261 61.80 0.95 -21.52
N ARG A 262 61.31 -0.20 -21.05
CA ARG A 262 59.92 -0.65 -21.34
C ARG A 262 58.89 0.28 -20.71
N ALA A 263 59.13 0.75 -19.48
CA ALA A 263 58.25 1.71 -18.82
C ALA A 263 58.18 3.05 -19.56
N ALA A 264 59.30 3.52 -20.11
CA ALA A 264 59.35 4.74 -20.93
C ALA A 264 58.61 4.57 -22.27
N GLU A 265 58.71 3.42 -22.91
CA GLU A 265 58.03 3.12 -24.18
C GLU A 265 56.50 2.95 -23.99
N GLU A 266 56.04 2.30 -22.91
CA GLU A 266 54.61 2.18 -22.60
C GLU A 266 53.98 3.52 -22.17
N GLY A 267 54.72 4.38 -21.44
CA GLY A 267 54.25 5.71 -21.07
C GLY A 267 54.04 6.64 -22.27
N ALA A 268 54.77 6.44 -23.37
CA ALA A 268 54.65 7.25 -24.58
C ALA A 268 53.47 6.84 -25.47
N ALA A 269 53.07 5.56 -25.46
CA ALA A 269 51.99 5.05 -26.32
C ALA A 269 50.56 5.38 -25.81
N GLY A 270 50.41 5.77 -24.54
CA GLY A 270 49.10 5.99 -23.91
C GLY A 270 48.42 7.35 -24.15
N VAL A 271 49.09 8.31 -24.81
CA VAL A 271 48.61 9.71 -24.87
C VAL A 271 47.86 10.06 -26.18
N GLU A 272 47.96 9.25 -27.24
CA GLU A 272 47.37 9.59 -28.56
C GLU A 272 45.89 9.16 -28.78
N GLY A 273 45.18 8.64 -27.77
CA GLY A 273 43.88 7.98 -27.96
C GLY A 273 42.60 8.67 -27.46
N VAL A 274 42.64 9.90 -26.92
CA VAL A 274 41.45 10.56 -26.31
C VAL A 274 41.00 11.82 -27.07
N GLY A 275 41.24 11.86 -28.38
CA GLY A 275 40.58 12.80 -29.28
C GLY A 275 39.45 12.11 -30.02
N GLU A 276 38.27 12.73 -30.03
CA GLU A 276 37.24 12.53 -31.08
C GLU A 276 36.14 11.46 -30.84
N ALA A 277 35.29 11.70 -29.84
CA ALA A 277 33.83 11.49 -29.89
C ALA A 277 33.25 12.16 -28.63
N VAL A 278 32.41 13.18 -28.68
CA VAL A 278 30.98 13.10 -29.03
C VAL A 278 30.49 14.53 -29.33
N VAL A 279 29.88 14.70 -30.50
CA VAL A 279 28.89 15.74 -30.86
C VAL A 279 27.50 15.14 -30.66
#